data_AF-A0A225WFN3-F1
#
_entry.id   AF-A0A225WFN3-F1
#
_cell.length_a   1.000
_cell.length_b   1.000
_cell.length_c   1.000
_cell.angle_alpha   90.00
_cell.angle_beta   90.00
_cell.angle_gamma   90.00
#
_symmetry.space_group_name_H-M   'P 1'
#
loop_
_entity.id
_entity.type
_entity.pdbx_description
1 polymer ?
#
loop_
_entity_poly.entity_id
_entity_poly.type
_entity_poly.pdbx_seq_one_letter_code
_entity_poly.pdbx_strand_id
1 'polypeptide(L)'
;MEGFLLGQRDEITRLEGEISTLTHDAGDDPEGLRAQILQLRTERNDFERHTVSTREDLLYTEADLDRLHREAAHSSDEIGDMQEHVRVFEHENNDARSESTTALASYDRNSSSLTNPQPDRGGSPLGGMTRLVQAHQDHVLADFALTRATLPHVTSDRDRALRQLAQTTEDRDRALVDRDWALQLRNQAAP
;
A
#
# COMPACT_ATOMS: atom_id res chain seq x y z
N MET A 1 -33.05 -55.68 1.92
CA MET A 1 -32.00 -56.72 1.70
C MET A 1 -32.02 -57.22 0.25
N GLU A 2 -33.19 -57.38 -0.38
CA GLU A 2 -33.33 -57.83 -1.78
C GLU A 2 -32.78 -56.85 -2.85
N GLY A 3 -32.95 -55.54 -2.70
CA GLY A 3 -32.47 -54.55 -3.68
C GLY A 3 -30.93 -54.46 -3.82
N PHE A 4 -30.19 -54.79 -2.75
CA PHE A 4 -28.72 -54.85 -2.78
C PHE A 4 -28.23 -56.08 -3.59
N LEU A 5 -28.90 -57.21 -3.41
CA LEU A 5 -28.59 -58.44 -4.14
C LEU A 5 -28.95 -58.31 -5.63
N LEU A 6 -30.05 -57.61 -5.95
CA LEU A 6 -30.43 -57.33 -7.34
C LEU A 6 -29.40 -56.41 -8.01
N GLY A 7 -29.01 -55.31 -7.35
CA GLY A 7 -27.98 -54.41 -7.87
C GLY A 7 -26.61 -55.08 -8.05
N GLN A 8 -26.21 -55.98 -7.14
CA GLN A 8 -25.00 -56.78 -7.31
C GLN A 8 -25.10 -57.72 -8.51
N ARG A 9 -26.27 -58.30 -8.75
CA ARG A 9 -26.48 -59.24 -9.85
C ARG A 9 -26.44 -58.52 -11.21
N ASP A 10 -27.04 -57.34 -11.29
CA ASP A 10 -27.00 -56.49 -12.48
C ASP A 10 -25.56 -56.02 -12.77
N GLU A 11 -24.81 -55.65 -11.73
CA GLU A 11 -23.39 -55.29 -11.86
C GLU A 11 -22.53 -56.47 -12.32
N ILE A 12 -22.76 -57.68 -11.79
CA ILE A 12 -22.07 -58.91 -12.23
C ILE A 12 -22.37 -59.17 -13.70
N THR A 13 -23.64 -59.10 -14.12
CA THR A 13 -24.01 -59.32 -15.52
C THR A 13 -23.41 -58.26 -16.46
N ARG A 14 -23.31 -57.00 -16.02
CA ARG A 14 -22.60 -55.95 -16.77
C ARG A 14 -21.12 -56.30 -16.95
N LEU A 15 -20.44 -56.67 -15.87
CA LEU A 15 -19.02 -57.03 -15.88
C LEU A 15 -18.75 -58.27 -16.73
N GLU A 16 -19.61 -59.29 -16.68
CA GLU A 16 -19.51 -60.49 -17.52
C GLU A 16 -19.63 -60.15 -19.02
N GLY A 17 -20.51 -59.20 -19.34
CA GLY A 17 -20.64 -58.64 -20.69
C GLY A 17 -19.37 -57.92 -21.14
N GLU A 18 -18.86 -56.99 -20.32
CA GLU A 18 -17.63 -56.25 -20.60
C GLU A 18 -16.42 -57.16 -20.78
N ILE A 19 -16.27 -58.19 -19.93
CA ILE A 19 -15.22 -59.20 -20.04
C ILE A 19 -15.36 -59.98 -21.35
N SER A 20 -16.58 -60.39 -21.73
CA SER A 20 -16.78 -61.11 -23.00
C SER A 20 -16.38 -60.27 -24.21
N THR A 21 -16.75 -58.97 -24.24
CA THR A 21 -16.30 -58.05 -25.31
C THR A 21 -14.79 -57.89 -25.33
N LEU A 22 -14.15 -57.68 -24.18
CA LEU A 22 -12.69 -57.50 -24.12
C LEU A 22 -11.94 -58.77 -24.56
N THR A 23 -12.48 -59.94 -24.20
CA THR A 23 -11.90 -61.23 -24.58
C THR A 23 -12.06 -61.50 -26.08
N HIS A 24 -13.19 -61.07 -26.67
CA HIS A 24 -13.44 -61.15 -28.11
C HIS A 24 -12.50 -60.22 -28.90
N ASP A 25 -12.39 -58.95 -28.49
CA ASP A 25 -11.49 -57.98 -29.12
C ASP A 25 -10.02 -58.41 -29.02
N ALA A 26 -9.62 -59.00 -27.89
CA ALA A 26 -8.26 -59.53 -27.70
C ALA A 26 -7.97 -60.78 -28.56
N GLY A 27 -9.01 -61.52 -28.98
CA GLY A 27 -8.90 -62.68 -29.85
C GLY A 27 -8.88 -62.32 -31.34
N ASP A 28 -9.70 -61.35 -31.75
CA ASP A 28 -9.89 -60.95 -33.15
C ASP A 28 -8.87 -59.90 -33.63
N ASP A 29 -8.48 -58.94 -32.77
CA ASP A 29 -7.52 -57.87 -33.10
C ASP A 29 -6.61 -57.50 -31.91
N PRO A 30 -5.70 -58.41 -31.50
CA PRO A 30 -4.79 -58.15 -30.38
C PRO A 30 -3.84 -56.98 -30.67
N GLU A 31 -3.48 -56.74 -31.93
CA GLU A 31 -2.65 -55.59 -32.34
C GLU A 31 -3.41 -54.26 -32.21
N GLY A 32 -4.68 -54.19 -32.62
CA GLY A 32 -5.53 -53.01 -32.46
C GLY A 32 -5.77 -52.66 -30.98
N LEU A 33 -6.00 -53.67 -30.13
CA LEU A 33 -6.14 -53.48 -28.69
C LEU A 33 -4.82 -52.98 -28.06
N ARG A 34 -3.66 -53.48 -28.51
CA ARG A 34 -2.35 -52.96 -28.11
C ARG A 34 -2.13 -51.51 -28.56
N ALA A 35 -2.54 -51.16 -29.78
CA ALA A 35 -2.44 -49.81 -30.30
C ALA A 35 -3.31 -48.82 -29.48
N GLN A 36 -4.54 -49.21 -29.14
CA GLN A 36 -5.42 -48.42 -28.28
C GLN A 36 -4.82 -48.21 -26.88
N ILE A 37 -4.25 -49.25 -26.26
CA ILE A 37 -3.56 -49.12 -24.96
C ILE A 37 -2.37 -48.17 -25.05
N LEU A 38 -1.57 -48.23 -26.13
CA LEU A 38 -0.45 -47.31 -26.35
C LEU A 38 -0.92 -45.87 -26.55
N GLN A 39 -2.01 -45.67 -27.27
CA GLN A 39 -2.64 -44.36 -27.45
C GLN A 39 -3.11 -43.79 -26.11
N LEU A 40 -3.92 -44.55 -25.35
CA LEU A 40 -4.41 -44.13 -24.03
C LEU A 40 -3.27 -43.83 -23.04
N ARG A 41 -2.17 -44.60 -23.10
CA ARG A 41 -0.97 -44.30 -22.28
C ARG A 41 -0.31 -42.99 -22.68
N THR A 42 -0.26 -42.69 -23.97
CA THR A 42 0.28 -41.43 -24.49
C THR A 42 -0.59 -40.27 -24.05
N GLU A 43 -1.91 -40.34 -24.30
CA GLU A 43 -2.87 -39.31 -23.89
C GLU A 43 -2.86 -39.07 -22.38
N ARG A 44 -2.80 -40.14 -21.57
CA ARG A 44 -2.69 -40.01 -20.10
C ARG A 44 -1.40 -39.31 -19.69
N ASN A 45 -0.27 -39.65 -20.30
CA ASN A 45 1.01 -38.99 -20.00
C ASN A 45 0.98 -37.51 -20.39
N ASP A 46 0.35 -37.16 -21.52
CA ASP A 46 0.21 -35.77 -21.94
C ASP A 46 -0.71 -34.99 -21.00
N PHE A 47 -1.84 -35.58 -20.59
CA PHE A 47 -2.72 -34.99 -19.58
C PHE A 47 -2.01 -34.78 -18.24
N GLU A 48 -1.21 -35.75 -17.80
CA GLU A 48 -0.43 -35.66 -16.57
C GLU A 48 0.62 -34.55 -16.64
N ARG A 49 1.34 -34.44 -17.77
CA ARG A 49 2.27 -33.32 -18.03
C ARG A 49 1.56 -31.97 -18.01
N HIS A 50 0.40 -31.87 -18.65
CA HIS A 50 -0.39 -30.64 -18.64
C HIS A 50 -0.85 -30.29 -17.22
N THR A 51 -1.33 -31.26 -16.45
CA THR A 51 -1.79 -31.04 -15.07
C THR A 51 -0.65 -30.58 -14.17
N VAL A 52 0.54 -31.17 -14.30
CA VAL A 52 1.73 -30.74 -13.55
C VAL A 52 2.13 -29.31 -13.95
N SER A 53 2.19 -29.01 -15.25
CA SER A 53 2.53 -27.66 -15.74
C SER A 53 1.55 -26.61 -15.23
N THR A 54 0.24 -26.83 -15.35
CA THR A 54 -0.79 -25.89 -14.87
C THR A 54 -0.69 -25.69 -13.36
N ARG A 55 -0.37 -26.74 -12.60
CA ARG A 55 -0.19 -26.64 -11.15
C ARG A 55 1.05 -25.81 -10.79
N GLU A 56 2.15 -25.96 -11.51
CA GLU A 56 3.36 -25.16 -11.32
C GLU A 56 3.10 -23.68 -11.65
N ASP A 57 2.41 -23.39 -12.75
CA ASP A 57 2.02 -22.02 -13.13
C ASP A 57 1.14 -21.39 -12.03
N LEU A 58 0.17 -22.15 -11.50
CA LEU A 58 -0.69 -21.67 -10.42
C LEU A 58 0.10 -21.34 -9.15
N LEU A 59 1.04 -22.19 -8.74
CA LEU A 59 1.93 -21.93 -7.59
C LEU A 59 2.78 -20.67 -7.80
N TYR A 60 3.27 -20.43 -9.02
CA TYR A 60 4.01 -19.23 -9.35
C TYR A 60 3.12 -17.97 -9.23
N THR A 61 1.91 -18.00 -9.78
CA THR A 61 0.97 -16.87 -9.69
C THR A 61 0.50 -16.61 -8.26
N GLU A 62 0.35 -17.64 -7.43
CA GLU A 62 0.00 -17.51 -6.01
C GLU A 62 1.13 -16.84 -5.22
N ALA A 63 2.38 -17.25 -5.44
CA ALA A 63 3.54 -16.60 -4.83
C ALA A 63 3.68 -15.13 -5.26
N ASP A 64 3.37 -14.81 -6.52
CA ASP A 64 3.36 -13.44 -7.05
C ASP A 64 2.27 -12.59 -6.39
N LEU A 65 1.06 -13.14 -6.23
CA LEU A 65 -0.03 -12.49 -5.49
C LEU A 65 0.32 -12.22 -4.03
N ASP A 66 0.94 -13.18 -3.34
CA ASP A 66 1.40 -13.01 -1.96
C ASP A 66 2.50 -11.94 -1.85
N ARG A 67 3.35 -11.82 -2.87
CA ARG A 67 4.32 -10.72 -2.95
C ARG A 67 3.61 -9.37 -3.08
N LEU A 68 2.71 -9.24 -4.05
CA LEU A 68 1.95 -8.01 -4.30
C LEU A 68 1.12 -7.58 -3.09
N HIS A 69 0.54 -8.54 -2.35
CA HIS A 69 -0.20 -8.24 -1.12
C HIS A 69 0.71 -7.63 -0.05
N ARG A 70 1.91 -8.20 0.14
CA ARG A 70 2.89 -7.67 1.10
C ARG A 70 3.39 -6.28 0.70
N GLU A 71 3.65 -6.07 -0.58
CA GLU A 71 4.06 -4.75 -1.12
C GLU A 71 2.97 -3.69 -0.90
N ALA A 72 1.70 -4.04 -1.14
CA ALA A 72 0.57 -3.14 -0.90
C ALA A 72 0.37 -2.81 0.59
N ALA A 73 0.54 -3.80 1.47
CA ALA A 73 0.48 -3.60 2.92
C ALA A 73 1.61 -2.67 3.38
N HIS A 74 2.84 -2.94 2.96
CA HIS A 74 4.00 -2.13 3.30
C HIS A 74 3.86 -0.67 2.82
N SER A 75 3.40 -0.47 1.58
CA SER A 75 3.15 0.88 1.04
C SER A 75 2.06 1.61 1.81
N SER A 76 1.07 0.89 2.35
CA SER A 76 0.01 1.49 3.16
C SER A 76 0.53 1.95 4.53
N ASP A 77 1.43 1.18 5.14
CA ASP A 77 2.11 1.56 6.38
C ASP A 77 2.98 2.80 6.16
N GLU A 78 3.78 2.82 5.08
CA GLU A 78 4.64 3.96 4.72
C GLU A 78 3.82 5.24 4.45
N ILE A 79 2.68 5.12 3.76
CA ILE A 79 1.72 6.23 3.59
C ILE A 79 1.22 6.74 4.95
N GLY A 80 0.95 5.84 5.90
CA GLY A 80 0.53 6.21 7.25
C GLY A 80 1.60 7.02 7.98
N ASP A 81 2.84 6.55 7.97
CA ASP A 81 3.99 7.23 8.59
C ASP A 81 4.23 8.61 7.95
N MET A 82 4.16 8.69 6.62
CA MET A 82 4.33 9.94 5.89
C MET A 82 3.20 10.94 6.14
N GLN A 83 1.95 10.47 6.28
CA GLN A 83 0.84 11.33 6.69
C GLN A 83 1.07 11.92 8.07
N GLU A 84 1.64 11.14 9.00
CA GLU A 84 1.98 11.64 10.32
C GLU A 84 3.10 12.68 10.26
N HIS A 85 4.14 12.46 9.44
CA HIS A 85 5.16 13.47 9.19
C HIS A 85 4.58 14.77 8.61
N VAL A 86 3.66 14.68 7.64
CA VAL A 86 2.97 15.86 7.09
C VAL A 86 2.21 16.60 8.18
N ARG A 87 1.49 15.91 9.07
CA ARG A 87 0.78 16.55 10.19
C ARG A 87 1.72 17.27 11.15
N VAL A 88 2.86 16.66 11.47
CA VAL A 88 3.89 17.29 12.30
C VAL A 88 4.39 18.58 11.64
N PHE A 89 4.75 18.53 10.36
CA PHE A 89 5.20 19.72 9.64
C PHE A 89 4.12 20.79 9.50
N GLU A 90 2.85 20.41 9.32
CA GLU A 90 1.73 21.36 9.30
C GLU A 90 1.58 22.06 10.65
N HIS A 91 1.72 21.33 11.75
CA HIS A 91 1.68 21.91 13.09
C HIS A 91 2.83 22.89 13.31
N GLU A 92 4.07 22.47 13.03
CA GLU A 92 5.27 23.33 13.13
C GLU A 92 5.16 24.58 12.24
N ASN A 93 4.62 24.43 11.03
CA ASN A 93 4.42 25.57 10.12
C ASN A 93 3.40 26.57 10.67
N ASN A 94 2.29 26.06 11.23
CA ASN A 94 1.26 26.89 11.85
C ASN A 94 1.78 27.59 13.10
N ASP A 95 2.58 26.90 13.92
CA ASP A 95 3.21 27.47 15.11
C ASP A 95 4.19 28.57 14.74
N ALA A 96 5.12 28.30 13.81
CA ALA A 96 6.05 29.32 13.31
C ALA A 96 5.32 30.53 12.71
N ARG A 97 4.21 30.30 12.01
CA ARG A 97 3.38 31.38 11.47
C ARG A 97 2.69 32.18 12.59
N SER A 98 2.17 31.52 13.61
CA SER A 98 1.55 32.14 14.78
C SER A 98 2.56 32.99 15.56
N GLU A 99 3.74 32.44 15.85
CA GLU A 99 4.84 33.14 16.50
C GLU A 99 5.27 34.38 15.70
N SER A 100 5.43 34.24 14.39
CA SER A 100 5.77 35.36 13.50
C SER A 100 4.73 36.48 13.57
N THR A 101 3.43 36.15 13.52
CA THR A 101 2.35 37.15 13.63
C THR A 101 2.30 37.82 15.01
N THR A 102 2.56 37.05 16.07
CA THR A 102 2.57 37.57 17.44
C THR A 102 3.76 38.50 17.68
N ALA A 103 4.94 38.12 17.18
CA ALA A 103 6.15 38.94 17.25
C ALA A 103 5.96 40.28 16.49
N LEU A 104 5.36 40.24 15.29
CA LEU A 104 4.99 41.44 14.54
C LEU A 104 4.02 42.35 15.31
N ALA A 105 2.94 41.77 15.85
CA ALA A 105 1.96 42.54 16.61
C ALA A 105 2.56 43.18 17.88
N SER A 106 3.47 42.46 18.56
CA SER A 106 4.23 42.97 19.70
C SER A 106 5.14 44.13 19.29
N TYR A 107 5.86 43.98 18.17
CA TYR A 107 6.69 45.04 17.61
C TYR A 107 5.88 46.30 17.29
N ASP A 108 4.75 46.16 16.58
CA ASP A 108 3.88 47.29 16.20
C ASP A 108 3.30 48.02 17.42
N ARG A 109 2.87 47.27 18.45
CA ARG A 109 2.38 47.83 19.71
C ARG A 109 3.45 48.61 20.47
N ASN A 110 4.67 48.08 20.53
CA ASN A 110 5.79 48.72 21.23
C ASN A 110 6.29 49.95 20.47
N SER A 111 6.35 49.87 19.13
CA SER A 111 6.67 50.99 18.25
C SER A 111 5.67 52.14 18.41
N SER A 112 4.37 51.83 18.43
CA SER A 112 3.29 52.82 18.65
C SER A 112 3.37 53.47 20.03
N SER A 113 3.75 52.71 21.07
CA SER A 113 3.92 53.21 22.44
C SER A 113 5.12 54.16 22.57
N LEU A 114 6.17 53.96 21.78
CA LEU A 114 7.34 54.86 21.71
C LEU A 114 7.05 56.18 21.00
N THR A 115 6.12 56.19 20.03
CA THR A 115 5.72 57.40 19.29
C THR A 115 4.71 58.29 20.02
N ASN A 116 4.18 57.85 21.17
CA ASN A 116 3.28 58.65 22.01
C ASN A 116 4.07 59.29 23.16
N PRO A 117 4.48 60.58 23.07
CA PRO A 117 5.17 61.23 24.18
C PRO A 117 4.20 61.36 25.37
N GLN A 118 4.54 60.68 26.46
CA GLN A 118 3.82 60.80 27.73
C GLN A 118 3.91 62.27 28.21
N PRO A 119 2.79 62.95 28.51
CA PRO A 119 2.83 64.34 28.96
C PRO A 119 3.38 64.41 30.39
N ASP A 120 4.61 64.91 30.46
CA ASP A 120 5.24 65.69 31.52
C ASP A 120 4.80 65.40 32.97
N ARG A 121 5.62 64.62 33.70
CA ARG A 121 5.74 64.73 35.15
C ARG A 121 7.19 64.46 35.57
N GLY A 122 7.84 65.53 36.01
CA GLY A 122 9.27 65.59 36.29
C GLY A 122 9.79 64.59 37.32
N GLY A 123 11.08 64.28 37.16
CA GLY A 123 11.90 63.45 38.05
C GLY A 123 12.27 62.11 37.41
N SER A 124 13.53 61.97 36.97
CA SER A 124 14.04 60.83 36.19
C SER A 124 14.00 59.48 36.93
N PRO A 125 13.32 58.48 36.32
CA PRO A 125 13.87 57.15 36.09
C PRO A 125 13.89 56.78 34.58
N LEU A 126 13.84 57.79 33.70
CA LEU A 126 13.65 57.64 32.24
C LEU A 126 14.74 56.82 31.55
N GLY A 127 16.01 56.95 31.95
CA GLY A 127 17.13 56.23 31.31
C GLY A 127 17.14 54.72 31.55
N GLY A 128 16.50 54.26 32.63
CA GLY A 128 16.35 52.83 32.95
C GLY A 128 15.20 52.20 32.16
N MET A 129 14.04 52.88 32.07
CA MET A 129 12.90 52.40 31.30
C MET A 129 13.17 52.38 29.80
N THR A 130 13.84 53.40 29.24
CA THR A 130 14.20 53.37 27.81
C THR A 130 15.16 52.23 27.48
N ARG A 131 16.14 51.93 28.34
CA ARG A 131 17.04 50.76 28.12
C ARG A 131 16.31 49.42 28.19
N LEU A 132 15.34 49.30 29.10
CA LEU A 132 14.57 48.06 29.29
C LEU A 132 13.58 47.84 28.13
N VAL A 133 12.95 48.91 27.64
CA VAL A 133 12.09 48.88 26.44
C VAL A 133 12.91 48.58 25.19
N GLN A 134 14.09 49.19 25.04
CA GLN A 134 15.01 48.93 23.91
C GLN A 134 15.46 47.46 23.89
N ALA A 135 15.91 46.93 25.03
CA ALA A 135 16.33 45.52 25.12
C ALA A 135 15.18 44.54 24.83
N HIS A 136 13.96 44.87 25.26
CA HIS A 136 12.77 44.09 24.92
C HIS A 136 12.47 44.14 23.42
N GLN A 137 12.64 45.31 22.78
CA GLN A 137 12.42 45.50 21.35
C GLN A 137 13.47 44.75 20.52
N ASP A 138 14.73 44.76 20.94
CA ASP A 138 15.83 44.00 20.32
C ASP A 138 15.58 42.49 20.42
N HIS A 139 15.05 42.01 21.56
CA HIS A 139 14.67 40.61 21.74
C HIS A 139 13.51 40.19 20.80
N VAL A 140 12.45 41.00 20.71
CA VAL A 140 11.32 40.71 19.82
C VAL A 140 11.75 40.72 18.34
N LEU A 141 12.65 41.62 17.96
CA LEU A 141 13.23 41.65 16.61
C LEU A 141 14.10 40.42 16.32
N ALA A 142 14.88 39.96 17.30
CA ALA A 142 15.68 38.74 17.16
C ALA A 142 14.80 37.50 16.99
N ASP A 143 13.75 37.37 17.80
CA ASP A 143 12.78 36.27 17.69
C ASP A 143 12.06 36.32 16.34
N PHE A 144 11.57 37.49 15.92
CA PHE A 144 10.95 37.65 14.61
C PHE A 144 11.89 37.30 13.45
N ALA A 145 13.15 37.73 13.51
CA ALA A 145 14.16 37.43 12.50
C ALA A 145 14.45 35.92 12.44
N LEU A 146 14.49 35.24 13.59
CA LEU A 146 14.66 33.80 13.67
C LEU A 146 13.47 33.07 13.04
N THR A 147 12.24 33.39 13.43
CA THR A 147 11.03 32.74 12.89
C THR A 147 10.89 33.00 11.38
N ARG A 148 11.25 34.21 10.92
CA ARG A 148 11.26 34.55 9.49
C ARG A 148 12.30 33.77 8.70
N ALA A 149 13.42 33.39 9.33
CA ALA A 149 14.47 32.59 8.71
C ALA A 149 14.11 31.08 8.67
N THR A 150 13.38 30.58 9.67
CA THR A 150 13.02 29.15 9.77
C THR A 150 11.75 28.78 8.99
N LEU A 151 10.77 29.68 8.87
CA LEU A 151 9.49 29.41 8.19
C LEU A 151 9.63 28.88 6.74
N PRO A 152 10.54 29.40 5.89
CA PRO A 152 10.73 28.86 4.54
C PRO A 152 11.22 27.41 4.53
N HIS A 153 12.05 27.02 5.50
CA HIS A 153 12.57 25.66 5.61
C HIS A 153 11.47 24.67 5.99
N VAL A 154 10.70 24.97 7.03
CA VAL A 154 9.56 24.13 7.45
C VAL A 154 8.51 24.01 6.34
N THR A 155 8.28 25.10 5.60
CA THR A 155 7.38 25.09 4.43
C THR A 155 7.91 24.18 3.33
N SER A 156 9.21 24.26 3.02
CA SER A 156 9.85 23.42 2.01
C SER A 156 9.81 21.94 2.39
N ASP A 157 10.06 21.61 3.66
CA ASP A 157 10.04 20.23 4.15
C ASP A 157 8.63 19.64 4.09
N ARG A 158 7.60 20.39 4.49
CA ARG A 158 6.19 20.02 4.29
C ARG A 158 5.88 19.74 2.82
N ASP A 159 6.23 20.67 1.93
CA ASP A 159 5.93 20.56 0.50
C ASP A 159 6.70 19.42 -0.18
N ARG A 160 7.87 19.04 0.37
CA ARG A 160 8.60 17.84 -0.03
C ARG A 160 7.89 16.57 0.46
N ALA A 161 7.47 16.53 1.72
CA ALA A 161 6.76 15.40 2.29
C ALA A 161 5.43 15.12 1.54
N LEU A 162 4.69 16.18 1.19
CA LEU A 162 3.46 16.07 0.39
C LEU A 162 3.72 15.47 -1.01
N ARG A 163 4.81 15.87 -1.67
CA ARG A 163 5.19 15.31 -2.97
C ARG A 163 5.58 13.84 -2.88
N GLN A 164 6.30 13.47 -1.83
CA GLN A 164 6.62 12.07 -1.57
C GLN A 164 5.33 11.27 -1.33
N LEU A 165 4.39 11.80 -0.54
CA LEU A 165 3.11 11.15 -0.25
C LEU A 165 2.28 10.90 -1.50
N ALA A 166 2.23 11.88 -2.40
CA ALA A 166 1.58 11.72 -3.69
C ALA A 166 2.22 10.57 -4.50
N GLN A 167 3.55 10.54 -4.59
CA GLN A 167 4.27 9.50 -5.31
C GLN A 167 4.03 8.09 -4.74
N THR A 168 4.18 7.91 -3.42
CA THR A 168 3.98 6.62 -2.77
C THR A 168 2.52 6.14 -2.91
N THR A 169 1.56 7.07 -2.90
CA THR A 169 0.14 6.75 -3.15
C THR A 169 -0.08 6.26 -4.58
N GLU A 170 0.50 6.93 -5.58
CA GLU A 170 0.42 6.47 -6.97
C GLU A 170 1.07 5.09 -7.17
N ASP A 171 2.22 4.85 -6.54
CA ASP A 171 2.93 3.58 -6.63
C ASP A 171 2.11 2.44 -6.00
N ARG A 172 1.48 2.69 -4.85
CA ARG A 172 0.53 1.74 -4.24
C ARG A 172 -0.64 1.45 -5.17
N ASP A 173 -1.24 2.47 -5.77
CA ASP A 173 -2.41 2.30 -6.63
C ASP A 173 -2.06 1.47 -7.88
N ARG A 174 -0.86 1.65 -8.46
CA ARG A 174 -0.36 0.77 -9.53
C ARG A 174 -0.20 -0.68 -9.06
N ALA A 175 0.41 -0.90 -7.89
CA ALA A 175 0.57 -2.24 -7.32
C ALA A 175 -0.78 -2.94 -7.06
N LEU A 176 -1.82 -2.19 -6.67
CA LEU A 176 -3.17 -2.72 -6.53
C LEU A 176 -3.79 -3.12 -7.87
N VAL A 177 -3.57 -2.34 -8.93
CA VAL A 177 -4.00 -2.71 -10.29
C VAL A 177 -3.32 -3.99 -10.76
N ASP A 178 -2.00 -4.11 -10.55
CA ASP A 178 -1.24 -5.30 -10.91
C ASP A 178 -1.74 -6.54 -10.15
N ARG A 179 -2.04 -6.39 -8.85
CA ARG A 179 -2.67 -7.44 -8.04
C ARG A 179 -4.02 -7.86 -8.59
N ASP A 180 -4.89 -6.90 -8.90
CA ASP A 180 -6.23 -7.20 -9.39
C ASP A 180 -6.18 -7.89 -10.75
N TRP A 181 -5.24 -7.50 -11.61
CA TRP A 181 -4.94 -8.19 -12.87
C TRP A 181 -4.46 -9.64 -12.63
N ALA A 182 -3.52 -9.85 -11.71
CA ALA A 182 -3.03 -11.18 -11.35
C ALA A 182 -4.15 -12.07 -10.78
N LEU A 183 -5.06 -11.52 -9.97
CA LEU A 183 -6.24 -12.23 -9.47
C LEU A 183 -7.18 -12.63 -10.61
N GLN A 184 -7.37 -11.76 -11.60
CA GLN A 184 -8.20 -12.04 -12.75
C GLN A 184 -7.63 -13.18 -13.61
N LEU A 185 -6.31 -13.19 -13.84
CA LEU A 185 -5.62 -14.29 -14.53
C LEU A 185 -5.78 -15.61 -13.79
N ARG A 186 -5.58 -15.62 -12.47
CA ARG A 186 -5.76 -16.83 -11.64
C ARG A 186 -7.19 -17.38 -11.75
N ASN A 187 -8.20 -16.51 -11.70
CA ASN A 187 -9.60 -16.92 -11.79
C ASN A 187 -9.99 -17.43 -13.19
N GLN A 188 -9.27 -17.04 -14.24
CA GLN A 188 -9.45 -17.60 -15.60
C GLN A 188 -8.73 -18.93 -15.79
N ALA A 189 -7.66 -19.19 -15.03
CA ALA A 189 -6.89 -20.43 -15.08
C ALA A 189 -7.49 -21.57 -14.23
N ALA A 190 -8.49 -21.28 -13.38
CA ALA A 190 -9.21 -22.28 -12.61
C ALA A 190 -10.35 -22.91 -13.47
N PRO A 191 -10.33 -24.23 -13.76
CA PRO A 191 -11.41 -24.93 -14.46
C PRO A 191 -12.69 -25.03 -13.61
#